data_AF-D3Z5A3-F1
#
_entry.id   AF-D3Z5A3-F1
#
_cell.length_a   1.000
_cell.length_b   1.000
_cell.length_c   1.000
_cell.angle_alpha   90.00
_cell.angle_beta   90.00
_cell.angle_gamma   90.00
#
_symmetry.space_group_name_H-M   'P 1'
#
loop_
_entity.id
_entity.type
_entity.pdbx_description
1 polymer ?
#
loop_
_entity_poly.entity_id
_entity_poly.type
_entity_poly.pdbx_seq_one_letter_code
_entity_poly.pdbx_strand_id
1 'polypeptide(L)'
;MAMAVAQKFNHLLSSLWHVGQKPPQPEPVFTVDRAQVPPLFWKPYIYAGYRPLHQNWCFYFRTLFQRHNEAVNVWTHLLAALALLLRLIGLAASVDFREDPHALPLFFIVLASFTYLSFSAVAHLLQAKSEFWHYSFFFLDYVGVAV
;
A
#
# COMPACT_ATOMS: atom_id res chain seq x y z
N MET A 1 -63.73 -11.66 4.55
CA MET A 1 -62.73 -10.90 5.33
C MET A 1 -61.32 -11.50 5.28
N ALA A 2 -61.16 -12.84 5.29
CA ALA A 2 -59.84 -13.51 5.28
C ALA A 2 -58.98 -13.30 4.00
N MET A 3 -59.60 -13.18 2.82
CA MET A 3 -58.88 -13.01 1.54
C MET A 3 -58.13 -11.67 1.40
N ALA A 4 -58.65 -10.60 2.01
CA ALA A 4 -58.04 -9.26 1.95
C ALA A 4 -56.76 -9.17 2.81
N VAL A 5 -56.66 -9.97 3.87
CA VAL A 5 -55.49 -10.05 4.75
C VAL A 5 -54.35 -10.79 4.04
N ALA A 6 -54.66 -11.87 3.31
CA ALA A 6 -53.68 -12.64 2.55
C ALA A 6 -53.02 -11.81 1.42
N GLN A 7 -53.80 -11.00 0.69
CA GLN A 7 -53.25 -10.12 -0.35
C GLN A 7 -52.32 -9.04 0.21
N LYS A 8 -52.68 -8.43 1.35
CA LYS A 8 -51.81 -7.44 2.01
C LYS A 8 -50.50 -8.06 2.48
N PHE A 9 -50.56 -9.29 2.99
CA PHE A 9 -49.37 -10.00 3.45
C PHE A 9 -48.43 -10.37 2.29
N ASN A 10 -48.99 -10.78 1.16
CA ASN A 10 -48.22 -11.11 -0.04
C ASN A 10 -47.54 -9.86 -0.65
N HIS A 11 -48.23 -8.72 -0.62
CA HIS A 11 -47.67 -7.44 -1.07
C HIS A 11 -46.60 -6.88 -0.10
N LEU A 12 -46.71 -7.19 1.20
CA LEU A 12 -45.68 -6.89 2.20
C LEU A 12 -44.44 -7.77 2.00
N LEU A 13 -44.63 -9.07 1.72
CA LEU A 13 -43.53 -9.98 1.41
C LEU A 13 -42.82 -9.60 0.12
N SER A 14 -43.56 -9.20 -0.93
CA SER A 14 -42.95 -8.74 -2.18
C SER A 14 -42.20 -7.42 -2.03
N SER A 15 -42.70 -6.48 -1.21
CA SER A 15 -41.97 -5.24 -0.95
C SER A 15 -40.69 -5.49 -0.15
N LEU A 16 -40.73 -6.39 0.83
CA LEU A 16 -39.56 -6.80 1.62
C LEU A 16 -38.52 -7.54 0.77
N TRP A 17 -38.95 -8.34 -0.22
CA TRP A 17 -38.05 -8.99 -1.18
C TRP A 17 -37.29 -7.97 -2.05
N HIS A 18 -37.95 -6.90 -2.50
CA HIS A 18 -37.29 -5.85 -3.28
C HIS A 18 -36.33 -4.97 -2.46
N VAL A 19 -36.57 -4.80 -1.15
CA VAL A 19 -35.67 -4.06 -0.26
C VAL A 19 -34.34 -4.80 -0.03
N GLY A 20 -34.33 -6.13 -0.10
CA GLY A 20 -33.12 -6.96 0.03
C GLY A 20 -32.23 -7.05 -1.22
N GLN A 21 -32.68 -6.52 -2.37
CA GLN A 21 -31.97 -6.60 -3.65
C GLN A 21 -31.30 -5.28 -4.06
N LYS A 22 -30.89 -4.44 -3.10
CA LYS A 22 -29.96 -3.36 -3.44
C LYS A 22 -28.63 -4.04 -3.80
N PRO A 23 -28.14 -3.95 -5.05
CA PRO A 23 -26.81 -4.47 -5.37
C PRO A 23 -25.83 -3.84 -4.38
N PRO A 24 -24.84 -4.59 -3.86
CA PRO A 24 -23.82 -4.01 -3.01
C PRO A 24 -23.31 -2.77 -3.73
N GLN A 25 -23.44 -1.59 -3.10
CA GLN A 25 -22.88 -0.39 -3.67
C GLN A 25 -21.41 -0.70 -3.90
N PRO A 26 -20.88 -0.50 -5.13
CA PRO A 26 -19.48 -0.77 -5.38
C PRO A 26 -18.70 0.00 -4.33
N GLU A 27 -17.90 -0.74 -3.55
CA GLU A 27 -16.91 -0.18 -2.63
C GLU A 27 -16.29 1.04 -3.32
N PRO A 28 -16.23 2.21 -2.67
CA PRO A 28 -15.74 3.43 -3.30
C PRO A 28 -14.39 3.13 -3.94
N VAL A 29 -14.38 3.17 -5.27
CA VAL A 29 -13.28 2.64 -6.06
C VAL A 29 -12.03 3.46 -5.78
N PHE A 30 -11.13 2.88 -4.99
CA PHE A 30 -9.94 3.55 -4.47
C PHE A 30 -8.83 3.71 -5.53
N THR A 31 -8.93 2.93 -6.62
CA THR A 31 -7.94 2.85 -7.69
C THR A 31 -8.55 3.14 -9.05
N VAL A 32 -7.78 3.72 -9.96
CA VAL A 32 -8.21 4.05 -11.32
C VAL A 32 -7.58 3.12 -12.36
N ASP A 33 -8.17 3.11 -13.55
CA ASP A 33 -7.61 2.42 -14.71
C ASP A 33 -6.37 3.12 -15.25
N ARG A 34 -5.52 2.36 -15.95
CA ARG A 34 -4.31 2.86 -16.61
C ARG A 34 -4.59 4.08 -17.51
N ALA A 35 -5.71 4.09 -18.21
CA ALA A 35 -6.09 5.18 -19.11
C ALA A 35 -6.33 6.52 -18.38
N GLN A 36 -6.56 6.48 -17.06
CA GLN A 36 -6.83 7.66 -16.23
C GLN A 36 -5.56 8.23 -15.58
N VAL A 37 -4.42 7.56 -15.74
CA VAL A 37 -3.12 8.04 -15.22
C VAL A 37 -2.15 8.35 -16.37
N PRO A 38 -1.25 9.34 -16.21
CA PRO A 38 -0.24 9.65 -17.20
C PRO A 38 0.65 8.44 -17.55
N PRO A 39 1.14 8.35 -18.80
CA PRO A 39 2.01 7.26 -19.24
C PRO A 39 3.26 7.02 -18.38
N LEU A 40 3.76 8.08 -17.71
CA LEU A 40 4.87 7.98 -16.76
C LEU A 40 4.65 6.90 -15.70
N PHE A 41 3.41 6.73 -15.24
CA PHE A 41 3.06 5.80 -14.17
C PHE A 41 2.80 4.39 -14.68
N TRP A 42 2.72 4.18 -16.00
CA TRP A 42 2.32 2.91 -16.57
C TRP A 42 3.36 1.83 -16.34
N LYS A 43 2.90 0.69 -15.85
CA LYS A 43 3.69 -0.54 -15.80
C LYS A 43 3.25 -1.47 -16.93
N PRO A 44 4.19 -2.15 -17.61
CA PRO A 44 3.85 -3.15 -18.61
C PRO A 44 2.85 -4.17 -18.05
N TYR A 45 1.84 -4.52 -18.85
CA TYR A 45 0.82 -5.53 -18.51
C TYR A 45 -0.08 -5.21 -17.29
N ILE A 46 0.06 -4.03 -16.67
CA ILE A 46 -0.83 -3.57 -15.58
C ILE A 46 -1.82 -2.56 -16.15
N TYR A 47 -3.10 -2.96 -16.26
CA TYR A 47 -4.15 -2.16 -16.87
C TYR A 47 -5.05 -1.41 -15.87
N ALA A 48 -5.04 -1.80 -14.59
CA ALA A 48 -5.87 -1.21 -13.54
C ALA A 48 -5.17 -1.29 -12.18
N GLY A 49 -5.77 -0.65 -11.16
CA GLY A 49 -5.26 -0.67 -9.79
C GLY A 49 -4.28 0.47 -9.47
N TYR A 50 -4.20 1.49 -10.33
CA TYR A 50 -3.37 2.67 -10.09
C TYR A 50 -4.03 3.58 -9.06
N ARG A 51 -3.24 4.32 -8.29
CA ARG A 51 -3.79 5.31 -7.34
C ARG A 51 -4.00 6.65 -8.05
N PRO A 52 -5.09 7.37 -7.74
CA PRO A 52 -5.31 8.71 -8.29
C PRO A 52 -4.20 9.66 -7.85
N LEU A 53 -3.80 10.55 -8.77
CA LEU A 53 -2.79 11.56 -8.51
C LEU A 53 -3.36 12.74 -7.69
N HIS A 54 -2.46 13.57 -7.16
CA HIS A 54 -2.74 14.85 -6.50
C HIS A 54 -3.63 14.77 -5.25
N GLN A 55 -3.72 13.60 -4.63
CA GLN A 55 -4.44 13.45 -3.36
C GLN A 55 -3.62 13.98 -2.18
N ASN A 56 -4.28 14.11 -1.03
CA ASN A 56 -3.64 14.48 0.24
C ASN A 56 -2.65 13.40 0.68
N TRP A 57 -1.62 13.75 1.45
CA TRP A 57 -0.63 12.77 1.95
C TRP A 57 -1.27 11.63 2.75
N CYS A 58 -2.24 11.96 3.61
CA CYS A 58 -2.98 10.98 4.40
C CYS A 58 -3.71 9.94 3.53
N PHE A 59 -4.10 10.30 2.30
CA PHE A 59 -4.66 9.35 1.36
C PHE A 59 -3.64 8.24 1.07
N TYR A 60 -2.41 8.59 0.69
CA TYR A 60 -1.36 7.64 0.35
C TYR A 60 -0.93 6.74 1.52
N PHE A 61 -0.93 7.26 2.75
CA PHE A 61 -0.66 6.43 3.93
C PHE A 61 -1.80 5.44 4.22
N ARG A 62 -3.06 5.83 4.01
CA ARG A 62 -4.22 4.93 4.19
C ARG A 62 -4.22 3.78 3.19
N THR A 63 -3.63 3.97 2.01
CA THR A 63 -3.55 2.93 0.96
C THR A 63 -2.62 1.79 1.34
N LEU A 64 -1.81 1.96 2.38
CA LEU A 64 -0.92 0.91 2.88
C LEU A 64 -1.70 -0.38 3.17
N PHE A 65 -2.94 -0.26 3.64
CA PHE A 65 -3.81 -1.39 3.97
C PHE A 65 -4.85 -1.69 2.89
N GLN A 66 -4.65 -1.17 1.66
CA GLN A 66 -5.59 -1.31 0.56
C GLN A 66 -4.92 -1.97 -0.65
N ARG A 67 -5.72 -2.62 -1.49
CA ARG A 67 -5.20 -3.26 -2.70
C ARG A 67 -4.97 -2.22 -3.80
N HIS A 68 -3.75 -2.13 -4.27
CA HIS A 68 -3.35 -1.33 -5.43
C HIS A 68 -2.14 -1.98 -6.14
N ASN A 69 -1.79 -1.50 -7.33
CA ASN A 69 -0.73 -2.07 -8.17
C ASN A 69 0.65 -2.11 -7.48
N GLU A 70 0.95 -1.14 -6.61
CA GLU A 70 2.21 -1.06 -5.86
C GLU A 70 2.16 -1.71 -4.46
N ALA A 71 1.04 -2.32 -4.04
CA ALA A 71 0.85 -2.73 -2.64
C ALA A 71 1.87 -3.78 -2.20
N VAL A 72 2.14 -4.78 -3.05
CA VAL A 72 3.14 -5.82 -2.78
C VAL A 72 4.55 -5.23 -2.68
N ASN A 73 4.89 -4.26 -3.54
CA ASN A 73 6.19 -3.59 -3.50
C ASN A 73 6.36 -2.85 -2.16
N VAL A 74 5.34 -2.14 -1.69
CA VAL A 74 5.41 -1.49 -0.37
C VAL A 74 5.60 -2.51 0.75
N TRP A 75 4.77 -3.55 0.80
CA TRP A 75 4.80 -4.52 1.91
C TRP A 75 6.06 -5.38 1.94
N THR A 76 6.56 -5.82 0.79
CA THR A 76 7.79 -6.63 0.74
C THR A 76 9.00 -5.86 1.30
N HIS A 77 9.15 -4.59 0.93
CA HIS A 77 10.23 -3.75 1.45
C HIS A 77 10.03 -3.38 2.93
N LEU A 78 8.80 -3.06 3.36
CA LEU A 78 8.51 -2.76 4.78
C LEU A 78 8.75 -3.96 5.69
N LEU A 79 8.31 -5.16 5.30
CA LEU A 79 8.52 -6.37 6.09
C LEU A 79 10.01 -6.73 6.18
N ALA A 80 10.75 -6.57 5.08
CA ALA A 80 12.19 -6.77 5.08
C ALA A 80 12.90 -5.74 5.99
N ALA A 81 12.52 -4.46 5.93
CA ALA A 81 13.06 -3.42 6.81
C ALA A 81 12.77 -3.72 8.29
N LEU A 82 11.55 -4.14 8.61
CA LEU A 82 11.18 -4.55 9.97
C LEU A 82 12.00 -5.76 10.46
N ALA A 83 12.20 -6.77 9.61
CA ALA A 83 13.01 -7.93 9.96
C ALA A 83 14.47 -7.55 10.25
N LEU A 84 15.07 -6.66 9.45
CA LEU A 84 16.42 -6.16 9.71
C LEU A 84 16.49 -5.33 10.98
N LEU A 85 15.49 -4.49 11.25
CA LEU A 85 15.43 -3.71 12.48
C LEU A 85 15.37 -4.62 13.72
N LEU A 86 14.50 -5.63 13.71
CA LEU A 86 14.43 -6.62 14.80
C LEU A 86 15.74 -7.39 14.95
N ARG A 87 16.40 -7.73 13.83
CA ARG A 87 17.70 -8.39 13.86
C ARG A 87 18.79 -7.49 14.45
N LEU A 88 18.79 -6.20 14.10
CA LEU A 88 19.74 -5.22 14.63
C LEU A 88 19.57 -5.06 16.14
N ILE A 89 18.32 -4.96 16.63
CA ILE A 89 18.02 -4.91 18.07
C ILE A 89 18.54 -6.17 18.78
N GLY A 90 18.30 -7.35 18.21
CA GLY A 90 18.81 -8.61 18.77
C GLY A 90 20.34 -8.68 18.79
N LEU A 91 21.00 -8.24 17.72
CA LEU A 91 22.46 -8.18 17.65
C LEU A 91 23.03 -7.20 18.67
N ALA A 92 22.44 -6.01 18.82
CA ALA A 92 22.87 -4.99 19.77
C ALA A 92 22.79 -5.44 21.24
N ALA A 93 21.99 -6.48 21.55
CA ALA A 93 21.96 -7.09 22.88
C ALA A 93 23.12 -8.07 23.14
N SER A 94 23.85 -8.48 22.10
CA SER A 94 24.91 -9.51 22.17
C SER A 94 26.27 -9.07 21.63
N VAL A 95 26.31 -8.02 20.81
CA VAL A 95 27.50 -7.52 20.12
C VAL A 95 27.73 -6.06 20.54
N ASP A 96 28.96 -5.75 20.96
CA ASP A 96 29.36 -4.38 21.27
C ASP A 96 29.82 -3.65 20.01
N PHE A 97 28.88 -3.01 19.31
CA PHE A 97 29.18 -2.22 18.12
C PHE A 97 30.00 -0.95 18.39
N ARG A 98 30.21 -0.55 19.66
CA ARG A 98 31.00 0.65 19.99
C ARG A 98 32.47 0.30 20.21
N GLU A 99 32.72 -0.74 20.99
CA GLU A 99 34.07 -1.10 21.42
C GLU A 99 34.71 -2.21 20.55
N ASP A 100 33.94 -2.91 19.70
CA ASP A 100 34.46 -3.89 18.74
C ASP A 100 34.47 -3.36 17.30
N PRO A 101 35.62 -2.90 16.77
CA PRO A 101 35.76 -2.47 15.38
C PRO A 101 35.44 -3.55 14.35
N HIS A 102 35.55 -4.84 14.71
CA HIS A 102 35.24 -5.95 13.82
C HIS A 102 33.72 -6.13 13.61
N ALA A 103 32.90 -5.59 14.53
CA ALA A 103 31.45 -5.59 14.42
C ALA A 103 30.90 -4.40 13.57
N LEU A 104 31.69 -3.34 13.38
CA LEU A 104 31.27 -2.15 12.63
C LEU A 104 30.83 -2.45 11.18
N PRO A 105 31.52 -3.29 10.38
CA PRO A 105 31.06 -3.63 9.04
C PRO A 105 29.65 -4.26 9.03
N LEU A 106 29.35 -5.13 10.00
CA LEU A 106 28.02 -5.72 10.16
C LEU A 106 26.97 -4.66 10.54
N PHE A 107 27.32 -3.72 11.39
CA PHE A 107 26.43 -2.60 11.72
C PHE A 107 26.10 -1.77 10.48
N PHE A 108 27.12 -1.35 9.73
CA PHE A 108 26.94 -0.52 8.55
C PHE A 108 26.15 -1.22 7.44
N ILE A 109 26.40 -2.51 7.18
CA ILE A 109 25.64 -3.23 6.14
C ILE A 109 24.17 -3.40 6.52
N VAL A 110 23.86 -3.64 7.80
CA VAL A 110 22.47 -3.75 8.28
C VAL A 110 21.78 -2.39 8.23
N LEU A 111 22.48 -1.32 8.63
CA LEU A 111 21.97 0.06 8.58
C LEU A 111 21.74 0.53 7.13
N ALA A 112 22.68 0.27 6.23
CA ALA A 112 22.56 0.56 4.80
C ALA A 112 21.35 -0.18 4.21
N SER A 113 21.26 -1.50 4.44
CA SER A 113 20.14 -2.32 3.96
C SER A 113 18.79 -1.85 4.50
N PHE A 114 18.71 -1.49 5.79
CA PHE A 114 17.50 -0.92 6.38
C PHE A 114 17.11 0.42 5.74
N THR A 115 18.10 1.28 5.49
CA THR A 115 17.91 2.60 4.88
C THR A 115 17.38 2.45 3.45
N TYR A 116 18.01 1.60 2.64
CA TYR A 116 17.55 1.24 1.29
C TYR A 116 16.09 0.76 1.31
N LEU A 117 15.77 -0.26 2.11
CA LEU A 117 14.42 -0.83 2.14
C LEU A 117 13.37 0.20 2.58
N SER A 118 13.74 1.09 3.51
CA SER A 118 12.87 2.19 3.95
C SER A 118 12.60 3.19 2.82
N PHE A 119 13.64 3.60 2.08
CA PHE A 119 13.50 4.51 0.95
C PHE A 119 12.67 3.91 -0.17
N SER A 120 12.90 2.63 -0.48
CA SER A 120 12.12 1.91 -1.48
C SER A 120 10.64 1.78 -1.11
N ALA A 121 10.34 1.43 0.15
CA ALA A 121 8.98 1.38 0.65
C ALA A 121 8.27 2.75 0.54
N VAL A 122 8.96 3.83 0.93
CA VAL A 122 8.45 5.20 0.81
C VAL A 122 8.21 5.57 -0.65
N ALA A 123 9.11 5.18 -1.56
CA ALA A 123 8.96 5.44 -2.99
C ALA A 123 7.73 4.76 -3.57
N HIS A 124 7.59 3.46 -3.37
CA HIS A 124 6.40 2.74 -3.83
C HIS A 124 5.11 3.26 -3.18
N LEU A 125 5.15 3.73 -1.93
CA LEU A 125 3.99 4.27 -1.25
C LEU A 125 3.59 5.66 -1.76
N LEU A 126 4.55 6.55 -2.04
CA LEU A 126 4.28 7.97 -2.28
C LEU A 126 4.46 8.42 -3.75
N GLN A 127 5.02 7.58 -4.62
CA GLN A 127 5.28 7.94 -6.02
C GLN A 127 4.03 8.39 -6.78
N ALA A 128 2.86 7.85 -6.45
CA ALA A 128 1.59 8.20 -7.10
C ALA A 128 1.03 9.57 -6.69
N LYS A 129 1.78 10.42 -5.98
CA LYS A 129 1.33 11.76 -5.60
C LYS A 129 1.33 12.75 -6.75
N SER A 130 2.43 12.85 -7.47
CA SER A 130 2.59 13.69 -8.66
C SER A 130 3.88 13.28 -9.38
N GLU A 131 4.10 13.78 -10.59
CA GLU A 131 5.31 13.48 -11.36
C GLU A 131 6.59 13.92 -10.61
N PHE A 132 6.57 15.08 -9.97
CA PHE A 132 7.70 15.56 -9.15
C PHE A 132 8.05 14.57 -8.03
N TRP A 133 7.05 14.10 -7.29
CA TRP A 133 7.26 13.16 -6.18
C TRP A 133 7.65 11.78 -6.68
N HIS A 134 7.11 11.34 -7.81
CA HIS A 134 7.54 10.11 -8.49
C HIS A 134 9.05 10.12 -8.73
N TYR A 135 9.57 11.14 -9.41
CA TYR A 135 11.01 11.22 -9.68
C TYR A 135 11.83 11.36 -8.40
N SER A 136 11.40 12.22 -7.47
CA SER A 136 12.14 12.47 -6.23
C SER A 136 12.30 11.22 -5.38
N PHE A 137 11.23 10.43 -5.22
CA PHE A 137 11.31 9.22 -4.41
C PHE A 137 12.01 8.07 -5.13
N PHE A 138 11.82 7.88 -6.44
CA PHE A 138 12.59 6.86 -7.17
C PHE A 138 14.08 7.21 -7.25
N PHE A 139 14.44 8.49 -7.29
CA PHE A 139 15.84 8.91 -7.14
C PHE A 139 16.40 8.48 -5.79
N LEU A 140 15.65 8.71 -4.70
CA LEU A 140 16.06 8.29 -3.36
C LEU A 140 16.19 6.76 -3.24
N ASP A 141 15.27 6.02 -3.86
CA ASP A 141 15.31 4.55 -3.94
C ASP A 141 16.58 4.06 -4.65
N TYR A 142 16.89 4.63 -5.82
CA TYR A 142 18.11 4.28 -6.56
C TYR A 142 19.40 4.67 -5.84
N VAL A 143 19.42 5.79 -5.12
CA VAL A 143 20.54 6.13 -4.22
C VAL A 143 20.65 5.09 -3.11
N GLY A 144 19.52 4.65 -2.53
CA GLY A 144 19.50 3.58 -1.54
C GLY A 144 20.08 2.27 -2.04
N VAL A 145 19.81 1.86 -3.29
CA VAL A 145 20.39 0.66 -3.90
C VAL A 145 21.92 0.73 -4.00
N ALA A 146 22.49 1.93 -4.13
CA ALA A 146 23.92 2.14 -4.28
C ALA A 146 24.70 2.15 -2.95
N VAL A 147 24.01 2.31 -1.81
CA VAL A 147 24.59 2.36 -0.45
C VAL A 147 24.68 0.95 0.14
#